data_AF-A0A9E3AR41-F1
#
_entry.id   AF-A0A9E3AR41-F1
#
_cell.length_a   1.000
_cell.length_b   1.000
_cell.length_c   1.000
_cell.angle_alpha   90.00
_cell.angle_beta   90.00
_cell.angle_gamma   90.00
#
_symmetry.space_group_name_H-M   'P 1'
#
loop_
_entity.id
_entity.type
_entity.pdbx_description
1 polymer ?
#
loop_
_entity_poly.entity_id
_entity_poly.type
_entity_poly.pdbx_seq_one_letter_code
_entity_poly.pdbx_strand_id
1 'polypeptide(L)' 'MAAPRAFWKGYLKLSLVTCPVAMMPAVSEEEKVRFHTL' A
#
# COMPACT_ATOMS: atom_id res chain seq x y z
N MET A 1 12.31 11.62 5.33
CA MET A 1 11.60 10.39 5.74
C MET A 1 10.17 10.50 5.23
N ALA A 2 9.89 10.01 4.02
CA ALA A 2 8.55 10.11 3.44
C ALA A 2 7.63 9.09 4.13
N ALA A 3 6.48 9.54 4.65
CA ALA A 3 5.52 8.64 5.28
C ALA A 3 4.99 7.65 4.23
N PRO A 4 4.90 6.33 4.53
CA PRO A 4 4.31 5.36 3.62
C PRO A 4 2.87 5.77 3.34
N ARG A 5 2.62 6.33 2.16
CA ARG A 5 1.28 6.70 1.74
C ARG A 5 0.55 5.39 1.48
N ALA A 6 -0.48 5.11 2.28
CA ALA A 6 -1.36 3.97 2.04
C ALA A 6 -1.90 4.08 0.62
N PHE A 7 -1.56 3.12 -0.23
CA PHE A 7 -1.97 3.08 -1.62
C PHE A 7 -3.48 2.83 -1.74
N TRP A 8 -4.03 2.10 -0.77
CA TRP A 8 -5.44 1.80 -0.69
C TRP A 8 -5.90 1.74 0.77
N LYS A 9 -7.08 2.31 1.06
CA LYS A 9 -7.73 2.23 2.36
C LYS A 9 -9.12 1.61 2.18
N GLY A 10 -9.52 0.76 3.10
CA GLY A 10 -10.82 0.10 3.08
C GLY A 10 -11.22 -0.43 4.44
N TYR A 11 -12.26 -1.26 4.45
CA TYR A 11 -12.77 -1.88 5.67
C TYR A 11 -12.95 -3.37 5.45
N LEU A 12 -12.43 -4.17 6.38
CA LEU A 12 -12.63 -5.61 6.42
C LEU A 12 -13.88 -5.89 7.26
N LYS A 13 -14.94 -6.36 6.61
CA LYS A 13 -16.21 -6.72 7.25
C LYS A 13 -16.23 -8.23 7.56
N LEU A 14 -16.29 -8.53 8.85
CA LEU A 14 -16.67 -9.81 9.42
C LEU A 14 -18.11 -9.69 9.94
N SER A 15 -18.81 -10.80 10.18
CA SER A 15 -20.25 -10.82 10.45
C SER A 15 -20.79 -9.71 11.36
N LEU A 16 -20.05 -9.35 12.43
CA LEU A 16 -20.42 -8.27 13.36
C LEU A 16 -19.35 -7.18 13.49
N VAL A 17 -18.17 -7.36 12.89
CA VAL A 17 -17.00 -6.52 13.12
C VAL A 17 -16.56 -5.89 11.82
N THR A 18 -16.37 -4.56 11.85
CA THR A 18 -15.81 -3.81 10.73
C THR A 18 -14.47 -3.22 11.17
N CYS A 19 -13.37 -3.73 10.62
CA CYS A 19 -12.02 -3.25 10.92
C CYS A 19 -11.49 -2.36 9.79
N PRO A 20 -11.04 -1.12 10.06
CA PRO A 20 -10.35 -0.33 9.05
C PRO A 20 -9.02 -0.98 8.67
N VAL A 21 -8.74 -1.06 7.37
CA VAL A 21 -7.49 -1.61 6.83
C VAL A 21 -6.85 -0.64 5.84
N ALA A 22 -5.53 -0.59 5.82
CA ALA A 22 -4.77 0.20 4.88
C ALA A 22 -3.68 -0.69 4.26
N MET A 23 -3.64 -0.76 2.93
CA MET A 23 -2.54 -1.40 2.22
C MET A 23 -1.41 -0.40 2.04
N MET A 24 -0.22 -0.80 2.47
CA MET A 24 1.01 -0.06 2.23
C MET A 24 1.79 -0.75 1.11
N PRO A 25 2.47 0.00 0.23
CA PRO A 25 3.34 -0.60 -0.77
C PRO A 25 4.43 -1.41 -0.08
N ALA A 26 4.63 -2.65 -0.52
CA ALA A 26 5.65 -3.55 0.02
C ALA A 26 7.07 -3.19 -0.45
N VAL A 27 7.19 -2.35 -1.49
CA VAL A 27 8.44 -1.87 -2.07
C VAL A 27 8.48 -0.35 -2.00
N SER A 28 9.64 0.21 -1.68
CA SER A 28 9.86 1.66 -1.76
C SER A 28 10.09 2.07 -3.22
N GLU A 29 9.82 3.33 -3.59
CA GLU A 29 10.06 3.83 -4.96
C GLU A 29 11.51 3.64 -5.43
N GLU A 30 12.44 3.54 -4.48
CA GLU A 30 13.87 3.28 -4.70
C GLU A 30 14.16 1.85 -5.19
N GLU A 31 13.30 0.87 -4.85
CA GLU A 31 13.40 -0.53 -5.31
C GLU A 31 12.61 -0.79 -6.60
N LYS A 32 11.90 0.21 -7.15
CA LYS A 32 11.24 0.08 -8.45
C LYS A 32 12.29 0.22 -9.55
N VAL A 33 12.97 -0.88 -9.88
CA VAL A 33 13.91 -0.99 -10.99
C VAL A 33 13.21 -0.54 -12.29
N ARG A 34 13.45 0.71 -12.71
CA ARG A 34 13.01 1.21 -14.02
C ARG A 34 14.02 0.74 -15.06
N PHE A 35 13.63 -0.22 -15.87
CA PHE A 35 14.41 -0.60 -17.04
C PHE A 35 14.33 0.57 -18.04
N HIS A 36 15.43 1.31 -18.22
CA HIS A 36 15.55 2.21 -19.37
C HIS A 36 15.72 1.33 -20.61
N THR A 37 14.64 1.13 -21.36
CA THR A 37 14.72 0.61 -22.73
C THR A 37 14.96 1.80 -23.65
N LEU A 38 16.14 1.84 -24.28
CA LEU A 38 16.51 2.77 -25.34
C LEU A 38 15.79 2.42 -26.64
#